data_AF-A0A959NDD0-F1
#
_entry.id   AF-A0A959NDD0-F1
#
_cell.length_a   1.000
_cell.length_b   1.000
_cell.length_c   1.000
_cell.angle_alpha   90.00
_cell.angle_beta   90.00
_cell.angle_gamma   90.00
#
_symmetry.space_group_name_H-M   'P 1'
#
loop_
_entity.id
_entity.type
_entity.pdbx_description
1 polymer ?
#
loop_
_entity_poly.entity_id
_entity_poly.type
_entity_poly.pdbx_seq_one_letter_code
_entity_poly.pdbx_strand_id
1 'polypeptide(L)'
;YVRVRVGKIAGTDKTLGGMGMGSTDHSIIDHCSISWSQDEAFSSRQAKNITLQRTLISEALHVAEHKNYPSGTSHGFAASIGGDIASFHHNLLAHCEGRNWSLAGGVDPSGIHTGSLDIRNNVVYNWDGRTTDGGAQYVNFVRNYYKPGPATINGPFTELNPQFENPSFGPQQYYVEGNVMENHHGAEGPLPPFEGVKPQGTQSWPVTVELPFFENFVKTQTAHEAYESVLANVGCNKPTLDEHDLRILRETSEGTFTFRGSVTNRKGLIDNQEDVGGWEIYPEEHRSADYDSDLDGMPNTWEIENGLNPNDPEDRNNISINGYTNLENYLNYTAGEITSVSDFSKSSINKFKLYQNYPNPFNPTTEIRFNVPYRTNVQIVIYDILGRKILELLNEEKSAGVHSVNFNGMNLSSGVYFYQINILDQSTIKKMIMIK
;
A
#
# COMPACT_ATOMS: atom_id res chain seq x y z
N TYR A 1 -9.37 -12.24 -2.58
CA TYR A 1 -9.40 -11.60 -3.92
C TYR A 1 -10.81 -11.21 -4.33
N VAL A 2 -11.24 -10.03 -3.92
CA VAL A 2 -12.53 -9.44 -4.34
C VAL A 2 -12.31 -7.98 -4.70
N ARG A 3 -12.95 -7.51 -5.77
CA ARG A 3 -13.03 -6.07 -6.08
C ARG A 3 -14.43 -5.56 -5.81
N VAL A 4 -14.52 -4.42 -5.14
CA VAL A 4 -15.78 -3.72 -4.88
C VAL A 4 -15.65 -2.29 -5.39
N ARG A 5 -16.46 -1.96 -6.40
CA ARG A 5 -16.55 -0.64 -7.03
C ARG A 5 -17.99 -0.14 -6.92
N VAL A 6 -18.28 0.53 -5.81
CA VAL A 6 -19.66 0.84 -5.44
C VAL A 6 -20.25 1.87 -6.40
N GLY A 7 -19.55 2.99 -6.57
CA GLY A 7 -19.97 4.13 -7.38
C GLY A 7 -21.24 4.80 -6.84
N LYS A 8 -21.65 5.85 -7.54
CA LYS A 8 -22.91 6.56 -7.30
C LYS A 8 -23.97 6.05 -8.27
N ILE A 9 -24.97 5.34 -7.75
CA ILE A 9 -26.11 4.87 -8.55
C ILE A 9 -27.10 6.03 -8.71
N ALA A 10 -27.28 6.49 -9.94
CA ALA A 10 -28.24 7.55 -10.26
C ALA A 10 -29.67 7.16 -9.85
N GLY A 11 -30.40 8.09 -9.21
CA GLY A 11 -31.81 7.90 -8.85
C GLY A 11 -32.07 7.11 -7.57
N THR A 12 -31.03 6.80 -6.77
CA THR A 12 -31.18 6.23 -5.43
C THR A 12 -30.83 7.26 -4.35
N ASP A 13 -31.52 7.22 -3.22
CA ASP A 13 -31.21 7.98 -1.99
C ASP A 13 -30.24 7.20 -1.07
N LYS A 14 -29.71 6.08 -1.56
CA LYS A 14 -28.88 5.18 -0.78
C LYS A 14 -27.41 5.59 -0.87
N THR A 15 -26.87 5.98 0.27
CA THR A 15 -25.43 6.01 0.49
C THR A 15 -24.95 4.60 0.81
N LEU A 16 -23.92 4.17 0.09
CA LEU A 16 -23.31 2.84 0.20
C LEU A 16 -21.84 2.96 0.60
N GLY A 17 -21.44 2.18 1.60
CA GLY A 17 -20.04 1.90 1.90
C GLY A 17 -19.47 0.82 0.98
N GLY A 18 -18.17 0.55 1.10
CA GLY A 18 -17.50 -0.51 0.35
C GLY A 18 -17.67 -1.89 0.99
N MET A 19 -16.61 -2.37 1.65
CA MET A 19 -16.63 -3.64 2.40
C MET A 19 -16.61 -3.38 3.91
N GLY A 20 -16.91 -4.39 4.72
CA GLY A 20 -16.82 -4.23 6.16
C GLY A 20 -16.79 -5.54 6.92
N MET A 21 -16.33 -5.45 8.16
CA MET A 21 -16.22 -6.52 9.15
C MET A 21 -17.00 -6.17 10.42
N GLY A 22 -18.02 -5.32 10.30
CA GLY A 22 -18.83 -4.88 11.44
C GLY A 22 -19.43 -6.05 12.21
N SER A 23 -19.24 -6.07 13.53
CA SER A 23 -19.73 -7.11 14.43
C SER A 23 -19.26 -8.54 14.13
N THR A 24 -18.24 -8.71 13.29
CA THR A 24 -17.66 -10.03 12.98
C THR A 24 -16.70 -10.49 14.08
N ASP A 25 -16.39 -11.79 14.09
CA ASP A 25 -15.47 -12.43 15.02
C ASP A 25 -14.69 -13.51 14.27
N HIS A 26 -13.38 -13.65 14.54
CA HIS A 26 -12.46 -14.57 13.87
C HIS A 26 -12.53 -14.47 12.34
N SER A 27 -12.25 -13.28 11.81
CA SER A 27 -12.40 -13.00 10.37
C SER A 27 -11.15 -12.34 9.79
N ILE A 28 -10.84 -12.65 8.52
CA ILE A 28 -9.73 -12.06 7.79
C ILE A 28 -10.24 -11.53 6.44
N ILE A 29 -9.85 -10.31 6.08
CA ILE A 29 -9.94 -9.80 4.71
C ILE A 29 -8.53 -9.58 4.19
N ASP A 30 -8.20 -10.27 3.10
CA ASP A 30 -6.90 -10.27 2.45
C ASP A 30 -7.03 -10.06 0.93
N HIS A 31 -6.15 -9.23 0.36
CA HIS A 31 -6.08 -8.95 -1.07
C HIS A 31 -7.44 -8.58 -1.71
N CYS A 32 -8.11 -7.57 -1.16
CA CYS A 32 -9.27 -6.95 -1.79
C CYS A 32 -8.92 -5.58 -2.37
N SER A 33 -9.64 -5.15 -3.41
CA SER A 33 -9.60 -3.75 -3.88
C SER A 33 -10.96 -3.11 -3.66
N ILE A 34 -11.01 -1.98 -2.98
CA ILE A 34 -12.23 -1.29 -2.59
C ILE A 34 -12.14 0.16 -3.06
N SER A 35 -13.08 0.59 -3.91
CA SER A 35 -13.15 1.99 -4.35
C SER A 35 -14.56 2.49 -4.57
N TRP A 36 -14.63 3.80 -4.75
CA TRP A 36 -15.83 4.53 -5.15
C TRP A 36 -16.99 4.41 -4.16
N SER A 37 -16.69 4.23 -2.88
CA SER A 37 -17.69 4.29 -1.81
C SER A 37 -18.23 5.72 -1.66
N GLN A 38 -19.48 5.84 -1.25
CA GLN A 38 -20.11 7.13 -0.93
C GLN A 38 -20.05 7.46 0.57
N ASP A 39 -19.93 6.42 1.41
CA ASP A 39 -19.55 6.53 2.82
C ASP A 39 -18.11 5.99 3.00
N GLU A 40 -17.79 5.35 4.13
CA GLU A 40 -16.48 4.73 4.28
C GLU A 40 -16.29 3.53 3.34
N ALA A 41 -15.11 3.44 2.72
CA ALA A 41 -14.76 2.30 1.87
C ALA A 41 -14.61 1.02 2.71
N PHE A 42 -14.07 1.13 3.92
CA PHE A 42 -14.00 0.02 4.87
C PHE A 42 -14.51 0.37 6.27
N SER A 43 -15.22 -0.55 6.93
CA SER A 43 -15.63 -0.39 8.33
C SER A 43 -15.56 -1.69 9.11
N SER A 44 -14.94 -1.66 10.30
CA SER A 44 -14.90 -2.80 11.24
C SER A 44 -15.41 -2.44 12.64
N ARG A 45 -16.32 -1.47 12.73
CA ARG A 45 -16.92 -1.07 14.01
C ARG A 45 -17.53 -2.28 14.73
N GLN A 46 -17.28 -2.39 16.04
CA GLN A 46 -17.77 -3.48 16.90
C GLN A 46 -17.30 -4.89 16.49
N ALA A 47 -16.33 -5.01 15.59
CA ALA A 47 -15.67 -6.29 15.36
C ALA A 47 -14.98 -6.78 16.63
N LYS A 48 -14.73 -8.09 16.70
CA LYS A 48 -13.97 -8.72 17.78
C LYS A 48 -12.56 -9.04 17.30
N ASN A 49 -12.30 -10.30 16.92
CA ASN A 49 -10.99 -10.78 16.50
C ASN A 49 -10.86 -10.74 14.98
N ILE A 50 -10.12 -9.76 14.43
CA ILE A 50 -10.05 -9.57 12.98
C ILE A 50 -8.67 -9.20 12.43
N THR A 51 -8.46 -9.47 11.14
CA THR A 51 -7.31 -8.94 10.38
C THR A 51 -7.76 -8.36 9.05
N LEU A 52 -7.28 -7.15 8.73
CA LEU A 52 -7.35 -6.56 7.39
C LEU A 52 -5.92 -6.40 6.85
N GLN A 53 -5.62 -7.10 5.77
CA GLN A 53 -4.29 -7.13 5.21
C GLN A 53 -4.27 -7.07 3.68
N ARG A 54 -3.16 -6.54 3.14
CA ARG A 54 -2.88 -6.47 1.69
C ARG A 54 -4.05 -5.93 0.86
N THR A 55 -4.88 -5.08 1.44
CA THR A 55 -6.08 -4.53 0.81
C THR A 55 -5.78 -3.15 0.25
N LEU A 56 -6.22 -2.91 -0.99
CA LEU A 56 -6.15 -1.62 -1.65
C LEU A 56 -7.47 -0.90 -1.42
N ILE A 57 -7.44 0.20 -0.70
CA ILE A 57 -8.54 1.14 -0.55
C ILE A 57 -8.17 2.38 -1.34
N SER A 58 -8.98 2.75 -2.33
CA SER A 58 -8.69 3.96 -3.10
C SER A 58 -9.92 4.70 -3.55
N GLU A 59 -9.80 6.01 -3.74
CA GLU A 59 -10.85 6.85 -4.35
C GLU A 59 -12.22 6.62 -3.71
N ALA A 60 -12.28 6.69 -2.38
CA ALA A 60 -13.54 6.96 -1.70
C ALA A 60 -14.07 8.30 -2.22
N LEU A 61 -15.29 8.31 -2.75
CA LEU A 61 -15.77 9.43 -3.55
C LEU A 61 -15.87 10.70 -2.70
N HIS A 62 -15.26 11.77 -3.17
CA HIS A 62 -15.09 12.99 -2.41
C HIS A 62 -16.43 13.73 -2.23
N VAL A 63 -17.15 14.06 -3.30
CA VAL A 63 -18.49 14.69 -3.22
C VAL A 63 -19.54 13.85 -3.95
N ALA A 64 -20.12 12.89 -3.22
CA ALA A 64 -20.98 11.85 -3.80
C ALA A 64 -22.46 11.89 -3.38
N GLU A 65 -22.95 13.02 -2.84
CA GLU A 65 -24.34 13.19 -2.35
C GLU A 65 -24.73 12.24 -1.21
N HIS A 66 -23.89 12.20 -0.17
CA HIS A 66 -24.18 11.41 1.02
C HIS A 66 -25.50 11.86 1.69
N LYS A 67 -26.45 10.94 1.89
CA LYS A 67 -27.85 11.22 2.28
C LYS A 67 -28.03 11.99 3.59
N ASN A 68 -27.09 11.85 4.52
CA ASN A 68 -27.12 12.50 5.83
C ASN A 68 -26.50 13.91 5.83
N TYR A 69 -25.93 14.37 4.71
CA TYR A 69 -25.25 15.66 4.61
C TYR A 69 -25.85 16.52 3.50
N PRO A 70 -25.71 17.86 3.58
CA PRO A 70 -26.09 18.73 2.48
C PRO A 70 -25.36 18.37 1.17
N SER A 71 -26.03 18.57 0.04
CA SER A 71 -25.41 18.42 -1.27
C SER A 71 -24.14 19.26 -1.38
N GLY A 72 -23.11 18.70 -2.02
CA GLY A 72 -21.78 19.32 -2.12
C GLY A 72 -20.85 19.06 -0.94
N THR A 73 -21.29 18.35 0.11
CA THR A 73 -20.42 18.01 1.25
C THR A 73 -19.38 16.96 0.87
N SER A 74 -18.12 17.24 1.20
CA SER A 74 -17.01 16.30 1.09
C SER A 74 -17.12 15.16 2.11
N HIS A 75 -16.97 13.92 1.65
CA HIS A 75 -17.09 12.70 2.44
C HIS A 75 -16.23 11.54 1.88
N GLY A 76 -15.06 11.85 1.33
CA GLY A 76 -14.18 10.87 0.67
C GLY A 76 -13.37 10.02 1.67
N PHE A 77 -14.06 9.25 2.52
CA PHE A 77 -13.44 8.59 3.67
C PHE A 77 -12.97 7.16 3.37
N ALA A 78 -11.70 6.88 3.65
CA ALA A 78 -11.15 5.54 3.45
C ALA A 78 -11.76 4.53 4.43
N ALA A 79 -11.61 4.72 5.74
CA ALA A 79 -12.02 3.66 6.66
C ALA A 79 -12.26 4.06 8.11
N SER A 80 -13.20 3.36 8.76
CA SER A 80 -13.40 3.37 10.21
C SER A 80 -13.03 2.01 10.81
N ILE A 81 -11.91 1.92 11.53
CA ILE A 81 -11.38 0.68 12.05
C ILE A 81 -11.59 0.56 13.56
N GLY A 82 -12.15 -0.58 13.96
CA GLY A 82 -12.26 -1.02 15.35
C GLY A 82 -12.04 -2.53 15.42
N GLY A 83 -12.25 -3.10 16.59
CA GLY A 83 -11.91 -4.49 16.88
C GLY A 83 -11.60 -4.62 18.36
N ASP A 84 -11.98 -5.73 19.00
CA ASP A 84 -11.51 -6.04 20.36
C ASP A 84 -10.01 -6.36 20.32
N ILE A 85 -9.63 -7.26 19.40
CA ILE A 85 -8.25 -7.58 19.04
C ILE A 85 -8.15 -7.56 17.51
N ALA A 86 -7.48 -6.56 16.95
CA ALA A 86 -7.45 -6.40 15.49
C ALA A 86 -6.07 -6.02 14.96
N SER A 87 -5.73 -6.56 13.79
CA SER A 87 -4.54 -6.18 13.05
C SER A 87 -4.88 -5.58 11.68
N PHE A 88 -4.20 -4.49 11.34
CA PHE A 88 -4.34 -3.75 10.09
C PHE A 88 -2.94 -3.56 9.51
N HIS A 89 -2.56 -4.37 8.52
CA HIS A 89 -1.20 -4.32 8.02
C HIS A 89 -1.05 -4.48 6.51
N HIS A 90 -0.02 -3.84 5.97
CA HIS A 90 0.30 -3.93 4.54
C HIS A 90 -0.83 -3.49 3.61
N ASN A 91 -1.70 -2.59 4.05
CA ASN A 91 -2.75 -2.02 3.21
C ASN A 91 -2.25 -0.76 2.49
N LEU A 92 -2.86 -0.42 1.36
CA LEU A 92 -2.67 0.86 0.66
C LEU A 92 -3.96 1.66 0.70
N LEU A 93 -3.89 2.88 1.22
CA LEU A 93 -4.97 3.85 1.26
C LEU A 93 -4.56 5.02 0.36
N ALA A 94 -5.15 5.12 -0.83
CA ALA A 94 -4.69 6.06 -1.84
C ALA A 94 -5.82 6.95 -2.36
N HIS A 95 -5.54 8.24 -2.48
CA HIS A 95 -6.50 9.20 -3.03
C HIS A 95 -7.84 9.25 -2.27
N CYS A 96 -7.77 9.17 -0.95
CA CYS A 96 -8.90 9.35 -0.06
C CYS A 96 -8.75 10.68 0.68
N GLU A 97 -9.82 11.47 0.73
CA GLU A 97 -9.82 12.77 1.43
C GLU A 97 -9.47 12.61 2.91
N GLY A 98 -10.08 11.63 3.59
CA GLY A 98 -10.08 11.54 5.05
C GLY A 98 -10.11 10.12 5.60
N ARG A 99 -9.92 10.00 6.93
CA ARG A 99 -10.03 8.76 7.69
C ARG A 99 -9.08 7.68 7.18
N ASN A 100 -7.80 8.03 7.12
CA ASN A 100 -6.71 7.18 6.67
C ASN A 100 -5.77 6.82 7.85
N TRP A 101 -6.25 6.38 9.01
CA TRP A 101 -7.53 5.71 9.36
C TRP A 101 -8.50 6.57 10.20
N SER A 102 -9.68 6.05 10.55
CA SER A 102 -10.41 6.55 11.73
C SER A 102 -10.56 5.45 12.75
N LEU A 103 -9.99 5.65 13.93
CA LEU A 103 -10.01 4.71 15.05
C LEU A 103 -11.37 4.82 15.75
N ALA A 104 -12.15 3.75 15.60
CA ALA A 104 -13.50 3.60 16.11
C ALA A 104 -13.55 2.46 17.14
N GLY A 105 -12.68 2.53 18.16
CA GLY A 105 -12.55 1.50 19.20
C GLY A 105 -13.84 1.23 19.96
N GLY A 106 -14.69 2.26 20.13
CA GLY A 106 -15.97 2.15 20.82
C GLY A 106 -15.82 2.03 22.34
N VAL A 107 -16.88 1.56 23.00
CA VAL A 107 -16.89 1.27 24.43
C VAL A 107 -17.58 -0.06 24.70
N ASP A 108 -17.22 -0.71 25.80
CA ASP A 108 -17.87 -1.90 26.32
C ASP A 108 -19.23 -1.55 27.00
N PRO A 109 -20.04 -2.55 27.41
CA PRO A 109 -21.30 -2.30 28.11
C PRO A 109 -21.17 -1.54 29.45
N SER A 110 -19.96 -1.45 30.02
CA SER A 110 -19.66 -0.70 31.22
C SER A 110 -19.26 0.76 30.93
N GLY A 111 -19.19 1.15 29.66
CA GLY A 111 -18.75 2.47 29.22
C GLY A 111 -17.24 2.65 29.30
N ILE A 112 -16.45 1.58 29.19
CA ILE A 112 -14.98 1.64 29.13
C ILE A 112 -14.54 1.57 27.66
N HIS A 113 -13.59 2.42 27.27
CA HIS A 113 -12.98 2.40 25.94
C HIS A 113 -12.49 0.99 25.60
N THR A 114 -12.75 0.55 24.38
CA THR A 114 -12.34 -0.77 23.89
C THR A 114 -11.34 -0.66 22.73
N GLY A 115 -10.72 -1.79 22.45
CA GLY A 115 -9.97 -2.05 21.24
C GLY A 115 -8.46 -2.06 21.42
N SER A 116 -7.88 -3.19 21.03
CA SER A 116 -6.45 -3.47 20.97
C SER A 116 -6.04 -3.59 19.50
N LEU A 117 -5.56 -2.49 18.93
CA LEU A 117 -5.36 -2.34 17.48
C LEU A 117 -3.87 -2.34 17.10
N ASP A 118 -3.45 -3.28 16.28
CA ASP A 118 -2.13 -3.34 15.67
C ASP A 118 -2.15 -2.73 14.27
N ILE A 119 -1.67 -1.49 14.12
CA ILE A 119 -1.67 -0.76 12.85
C ILE A 119 -0.24 -0.59 12.40
N ARG A 120 0.16 -1.40 11.43
CA ARG A 120 1.58 -1.48 11.03
C ARG A 120 1.81 -1.63 9.55
N ASN A 121 2.93 -1.10 9.07
CA ASN A 121 3.37 -1.30 7.68
C ASN A 121 2.29 -0.97 6.63
N ASN A 122 1.37 -0.05 6.92
CA ASN A 122 0.41 0.46 5.93
C ASN A 122 1.03 1.62 5.15
N VAL A 123 0.54 1.83 3.93
CA VAL A 123 0.90 2.95 3.07
C VAL A 123 -0.30 3.86 2.90
N VAL A 124 -0.11 5.16 3.09
CA VAL A 124 -1.14 6.18 2.84
C VAL A 124 -0.62 7.18 1.81
N TYR A 125 -1.41 7.43 0.77
CA TYR A 125 -1.02 8.30 -0.33
C TYR A 125 -2.12 9.32 -0.68
N ASN A 126 -1.72 10.58 -0.89
CA ASN A 126 -2.52 11.65 -1.48
C ASN A 126 -3.87 11.92 -0.80
N TRP A 127 -3.83 12.44 0.43
CA TRP A 127 -5.01 12.94 1.17
C TRP A 127 -5.11 14.47 1.10
N ASP A 128 -6.26 15.03 1.47
CA ASP A 128 -6.50 16.50 1.59
C ASP A 128 -7.02 16.88 2.98
N GLY A 129 -7.82 16.00 3.60
CA GLY A 129 -8.53 16.27 4.84
C GLY A 129 -7.87 15.64 6.05
N ARG A 130 -8.05 14.34 6.26
CA ARG A 130 -7.69 13.66 7.52
C ARG A 130 -6.86 12.40 7.28
N THR A 131 -5.85 12.18 8.13
CA THR A 131 -5.08 10.93 8.17
C THR A 131 -5.65 10.01 9.25
N THR A 132 -4.83 9.45 10.15
CA THR A 132 -5.33 8.67 11.29
C THR A 132 -5.88 9.58 12.37
N ASP A 133 -7.17 9.46 12.69
CA ASP A 133 -7.82 10.16 13.81
C ASP A 133 -8.69 9.21 14.66
N GLY A 134 -9.36 9.74 15.68
CA GLY A 134 -10.22 8.98 16.59
C GLY A 134 -9.47 8.40 17.80
N GLY A 135 -9.99 7.30 18.36
CA GLY A 135 -9.28 6.58 19.40
C GLY A 135 -9.78 5.16 19.64
N ALA A 136 -8.90 4.37 20.25
CA ALA A 136 -9.14 3.04 20.80
C ALA A 136 -8.35 2.91 22.11
N GLN A 137 -8.65 1.90 22.91
CA GLN A 137 -8.04 1.75 24.23
C GLN A 137 -6.51 1.61 24.13
N TYR A 138 -6.03 0.69 23.29
CA TYR A 138 -4.62 0.37 23.12
C TYR A 138 -4.26 0.23 21.65
N VAL A 139 -3.29 1.02 21.18
CA VAL A 139 -2.89 1.03 19.77
C VAL A 139 -1.37 0.88 19.63
N ASN A 140 -0.94 -0.13 18.88
CA ASN A 140 0.41 -0.17 18.34
C ASN A 140 0.37 0.48 16.94
N PHE A 141 1.09 1.58 16.72
CA PHE A 141 1.15 2.33 15.47
C PHE A 141 2.58 2.35 14.93
N VAL A 142 2.92 1.33 14.13
CA VAL A 142 4.32 0.94 13.88
C VAL A 142 4.68 0.91 12.40
N ARG A 143 5.69 1.69 11.99
CA ARG A 143 6.34 1.63 10.67
C ARG A 143 5.38 1.74 9.49
N ASN A 144 4.39 2.62 9.60
CA ASN A 144 3.53 3.05 8.51
C ASN A 144 4.24 4.11 7.65
N TYR A 145 3.91 4.16 6.35
CA TYR A 145 4.51 5.08 5.38
C TYR A 145 3.45 6.05 4.83
N TYR A 146 3.61 7.33 5.13
CA TYR A 146 2.74 8.40 4.64
C TYR A 146 3.45 9.17 3.54
N LYS A 147 2.86 9.16 2.33
CA LYS A 147 3.36 9.89 1.17
C LYS A 147 2.41 11.03 0.79
N PRO A 148 2.74 12.29 1.14
CA PRO A 148 1.99 13.43 0.65
C PRO A 148 1.93 13.43 -0.88
N GLY A 149 0.77 13.78 -1.42
CA GLY A 149 0.54 13.82 -2.86
C GLY A 149 0.03 15.17 -3.35
N PRO A 150 -0.31 15.25 -4.65
CA PRO A 150 -0.91 16.44 -5.28
C PRO A 150 -2.14 17.07 -4.58
N ALA A 151 -2.88 16.33 -3.77
CA ALA A 151 -3.98 16.81 -2.94
C ALA A 151 -3.52 17.40 -1.59
N THR A 152 -2.37 16.96 -1.08
CA THR A 152 -1.89 17.23 0.29
C THR A 152 -1.19 18.59 0.43
N ILE A 153 -1.45 19.54 -0.48
CA ILE A 153 -0.65 20.78 -0.61
C ILE A 153 -0.67 21.65 0.65
N ASN A 154 -1.78 21.63 1.42
CA ASN A 154 -1.95 22.45 2.61
C ASN A 154 -1.98 21.63 3.91
N GLY A 155 -1.53 20.36 3.86
CA GLY A 155 -1.67 19.41 4.95
C GLY A 155 -3.07 18.81 5.06
N PRO A 156 -3.37 18.13 6.18
CA PRO A 156 -2.53 18.04 7.37
C PRO A 156 -1.34 17.09 7.18
N PHE A 157 -0.17 17.52 7.64
CA PHE A 157 1.04 16.70 7.69
C PHE A 157 1.15 16.01 9.05
N THR A 158 0.12 15.24 9.38
CA THR A 158 0.03 14.45 10.62
C THR A 158 -0.24 13.01 10.24
N GLU A 159 0.40 12.03 10.87
CA GLU A 159 0.12 10.60 10.63
C GLU A 159 -0.90 10.02 11.60
N LEU A 160 -0.89 10.53 12.85
CA LEU A 160 -1.76 10.11 13.95
C LEU A 160 -2.24 11.34 14.74
N ASN A 161 -3.55 11.49 14.87
CA ASN A 161 -4.21 12.56 15.61
C ASN A 161 -5.21 12.01 16.66
N PRO A 162 -4.73 11.66 17.86
CA PRO A 162 -5.55 11.08 18.93
C PRO A 162 -6.71 11.97 19.36
N GLN A 163 -7.87 11.37 19.64
CA GLN A 163 -9.07 12.06 20.12
C GLN A 163 -9.48 11.49 21.49
N PHE A 164 -9.27 12.27 22.55
CA PHE A 164 -9.50 11.89 23.95
C PHE A 164 -10.88 12.30 24.45
N GLU A 165 -11.89 12.09 23.62
CA GLU A 165 -13.26 12.36 24.00
C GLU A 165 -13.69 11.36 25.08
N ASN A 166 -14.31 11.85 26.16
CA ASN A 166 -14.74 11.04 27.32
C ASN A 166 -13.58 10.34 28.08
N PRO A 167 -12.63 11.11 28.66
CA PRO A 167 -11.50 10.53 29.40
C PRO A 167 -11.92 9.73 30.65
N SER A 168 -13.17 9.86 31.10
CA SER A 168 -13.76 9.03 32.16
C SER A 168 -13.95 7.57 31.76
N PHE A 169 -13.92 7.24 30.46
CA PHE A 169 -14.09 5.88 29.94
C PHE A 169 -12.78 5.10 29.93
N GLY A 170 -11.72 5.65 30.51
CA GLY A 170 -10.42 4.99 30.63
C GLY A 170 -9.38 5.53 29.65
N PRO A 171 -8.20 4.89 29.61
CA PRO A 171 -7.08 5.36 28.81
C PRO A 171 -7.29 5.10 27.31
N GLN A 172 -6.75 5.99 26.47
CA GLN A 172 -6.51 5.74 25.06
C GLN A 172 -5.02 6.02 24.78
N GLN A 173 -4.23 4.96 24.60
CA GLN A 173 -2.77 5.07 24.61
C GLN A 173 -2.15 4.41 23.37
N TYR A 174 -0.99 4.94 22.98
CA TYR A 174 -0.35 4.63 21.72
C TYR A 174 1.11 4.23 21.92
N TYR A 175 1.49 3.05 21.44
CA TYR A 175 2.88 2.71 21.18
C TYR A 175 3.20 3.13 19.75
N VAL A 176 4.17 4.03 19.55
CA VAL A 176 4.48 4.60 18.22
C VAL A 176 5.95 4.39 17.91
N GLU A 177 6.25 3.75 16.78
CA GLU A 177 7.63 3.42 16.41
C GLU A 177 7.81 3.44 14.88
N GLY A 178 8.82 4.16 14.39
CA GLY A 178 9.37 3.93 13.05
C GLY A 178 8.50 4.35 11.85
N ASN A 179 7.43 5.12 12.07
CA ASN A 179 6.61 5.66 10.99
C ASN A 179 7.40 6.71 10.19
N VAL A 180 7.04 6.88 8.92
CA VAL A 180 7.69 7.85 8.02
C VAL A 180 6.62 8.68 7.37
N MET A 181 6.84 10.00 7.34
CA MET A 181 6.13 10.89 6.42
C MET A 181 7.11 11.49 5.44
N GLU A 182 6.99 11.07 4.17
CA GLU A 182 7.91 11.47 3.11
C GLU A 182 8.02 12.99 3.04
N ASN A 183 9.27 13.48 3.01
CA ASN A 183 9.63 14.90 2.99
C ASN A 183 9.23 15.71 4.25
N HIS A 184 8.82 15.07 5.34
CA HIS A 184 8.48 15.73 6.61
C HIS A 184 9.28 15.18 7.80
N HIS A 185 9.23 13.87 8.04
CA HIS A 185 10.01 13.20 9.10
C HIS A 185 10.35 11.75 8.72
N GLY A 186 11.52 11.29 9.16
CA GLY A 186 11.95 9.90 9.00
C GLY A 186 11.44 9.00 10.14
N ALA A 187 11.99 7.78 10.22
CA ALA A 187 11.60 6.75 11.19
C ALA A 187 11.83 7.15 12.66
N GLU A 188 12.60 8.21 12.88
CA GLU A 188 12.87 8.83 14.17
C GLU A 188 11.70 9.67 14.71
N GLY A 189 10.67 9.96 13.91
CA GLY A 189 9.63 10.92 14.26
C GLY A 189 8.24 10.63 13.66
N PRO A 190 7.23 11.44 14.05
CA PRO A 190 7.35 12.60 14.91
C PRO A 190 7.40 12.16 16.38
N LEU A 191 8.36 12.68 17.14
CA LEU A 191 8.41 12.46 18.59
C LEU A 191 7.30 13.26 19.29
N PRO A 192 6.75 12.79 20.42
CA PRO A 192 5.82 13.56 21.25
C PRO A 192 6.33 14.99 21.50
N PRO A 193 5.47 16.04 21.38
CA PRO A 193 4.01 16.00 21.31
C PRO A 193 3.38 15.71 19.93
N PHE A 194 4.11 15.07 19.01
CA PHE A 194 3.73 14.81 17.62
C PHE A 194 3.54 16.13 16.87
N GLU A 195 4.59 16.57 16.18
CA GLU A 195 4.58 17.82 15.44
C GLU A 195 3.36 17.92 14.50
N GLY A 196 2.69 19.08 14.53
CA GLY A 196 1.49 19.33 13.71
C GLY A 196 0.20 18.70 14.22
N VAL A 197 0.24 17.84 15.24
CA VAL A 197 -0.94 17.17 15.80
C VAL A 197 -1.69 18.10 16.75
N LYS A 198 -3.02 18.12 16.62
CA LYS A 198 -3.93 18.84 17.51
C LYS A 198 -4.94 17.84 18.08
N PRO A 199 -4.59 17.14 19.17
CA PRO A 199 -5.52 16.23 19.81
C PRO A 199 -6.77 16.98 20.26
N GLN A 200 -7.96 16.37 20.12
CA GLN A 200 -9.15 16.91 20.76
C GLN A 200 -9.34 16.23 22.12
N GLY A 201 -9.82 17.00 23.09
CA GLY A 201 -9.94 16.54 24.46
C GLY A 201 -8.59 16.41 25.19
N THR A 202 -8.65 15.91 26.42
CA THR A 202 -7.50 15.72 27.30
C THR A 202 -7.72 14.46 28.12
N GLN A 203 -6.64 13.74 28.46
CA GLN A 203 -6.68 12.63 29.40
C GLN A 203 -5.58 12.77 30.46
N SER A 204 -5.76 12.14 31.62
CA SER A 204 -4.75 12.07 32.69
C SER A 204 -3.70 10.99 32.47
N TRP A 205 -3.94 10.08 31.52
CA TRP A 205 -3.04 8.98 31.19
C TRP A 205 -1.96 9.45 30.19
N PRO A 206 -0.77 8.84 30.19
CA PRO A 206 0.23 9.08 29.15
C PRO A 206 -0.35 8.79 27.77
N VAL A 207 -0.23 9.74 26.84
CA VAL A 207 -0.65 9.54 25.44
C VAL A 207 0.17 8.42 24.80
N THR A 208 1.48 8.42 25.03
CA THR A 208 2.40 7.41 24.50
C THR A 208 2.98 6.52 25.59
N VAL A 209 3.33 5.30 25.20
CA VAL A 209 4.01 4.31 26.04
C VAL A 209 5.32 3.85 25.38
N GLU A 210 6.26 3.35 26.16
CA GLU A 210 7.59 2.93 25.68
C GLU A 210 7.63 1.51 25.11
N LEU A 211 6.66 0.66 25.48
CA LEU A 211 6.60 -0.74 25.07
C LEU A 211 5.28 -1.04 24.36
N PRO A 212 5.28 -1.96 23.38
CA PRO A 212 4.05 -2.38 22.71
C PRO A 212 3.08 -3.05 23.70
N PHE A 213 1.78 -2.89 23.46
CA PHE A 213 0.74 -3.41 24.34
C PHE A 213 0.57 -4.93 24.27
N PHE A 214 0.83 -5.51 23.10
CA PHE A 214 0.66 -6.93 22.81
C PHE A 214 1.70 -7.41 21.79
N GLU A 215 1.96 -8.72 21.80
CA GLU A 215 2.83 -9.37 20.83
C GLU A 215 2.24 -9.26 19.42
N ASN A 216 3.10 -9.22 18.42
CA ASN A 216 2.70 -9.17 17.02
C ASN A 216 3.17 -10.41 16.27
N PHE A 217 2.29 -10.91 15.39
CA PHE A 217 2.55 -12.09 14.56
C PHE A 217 2.80 -11.73 13.09
N VAL A 218 2.93 -10.43 12.81
CA VAL A 218 3.17 -9.89 11.46
C VAL A 218 4.68 -9.72 11.28
N LYS A 219 5.20 -10.13 10.12
CA LYS A 219 6.58 -9.82 9.72
C LYS A 219 6.75 -8.32 9.53
N THR A 220 7.34 -7.66 10.51
CA THR A 220 7.51 -6.21 10.51
C THR A 220 8.71 -5.78 9.66
N GLN A 221 8.48 -5.05 8.57
CA GLN A 221 9.57 -4.37 7.86
C GLN A 221 9.74 -2.92 8.33
N THR A 222 10.82 -2.26 7.90
CA THR A 222 10.92 -0.79 7.98
C THR A 222 9.79 -0.13 7.19
N ALA A 223 9.43 1.13 7.47
CA ALA A 223 8.37 1.82 6.72
C ALA A 223 8.66 1.90 5.21
N HIS A 224 9.93 2.03 4.81
CA HIS A 224 10.34 2.03 3.40
C HIS A 224 10.22 0.64 2.76
N GLU A 225 10.64 -0.42 3.45
CA GLU A 225 10.46 -1.79 2.95
C GLU A 225 8.97 -2.19 2.89
N ALA A 226 8.17 -1.71 3.85
CA ALA A 226 6.72 -1.86 3.83
C ALA A 226 6.11 -1.16 2.62
N TYR A 227 6.55 0.06 2.29
CA TYR A 227 6.14 0.76 1.07
C TYR A 227 6.35 -0.09 -0.18
N GLU A 228 7.56 -0.60 -0.39
CA GLU A 228 7.86 -1.48 -1.53
C GLU A 228 7.04 -2.77 -1.50
N SER A 229 6.93 -3.41 -0.34
CA SER A 229 6.16 -4.65 -0.17
C SER A 229 4.67 -4.48 -0.44
N VAL A 230 4.09 -3.34 -0.06
CA VAL A 230 2.67 -3.04 -0.29
C VAL A 230 2.43 -2.80 -1.77
N LEU A 231 3.22 -1.93 -2.42
CA LEU A 231 3.05 -1.63 -3.84
C LEU A 231 3.22 -2.88 -4.72
N ALA A 232 4.04 -3.84 -4.29
CA ALA A 232 4.27 -5.09 -5.02
C ALA A 232 3.17 -6.14 -4.85
N ASN A 233 2.32 -6.06 -3.82
CA ASN A 233 1.42 -7.18 -3.48
C ASN A 233 0.20 -6.73 -2.65
N VAL A 234 -0.48 -5.69 -3.11
CA VAL A 234 -1.73 -5.18 -2.51
C VAL A 234 -2.86 -5.28 -3.53
N GLY A 235 -4.09 -5.31 -3.02
CA GLY A 235 -5.30 -5.30 -3.83
C GLY A 235 -5.71 -6.69 -4.28
N CYS A 236 -6.85 -6.75 -4.97
CA CYS A 236 -7.26 -7.94 -5.69
C CYS A 236 -6.32 -8.15 -6.89
N ASN A 237 -5.15 -8.72 -6.68
CA ASN A 237 -4.12 -8.85 -7.71
C ASN A 237 -4.14 -10.21 -8.44
N LYS A 238 -5.11 -11.07 -8.12
CA LYS A 238 -5.36 -12.34 -8.81
C LYS A 238 -6.67 -12.30 -9.61
N PRO A 239 -6.68 -12.82 -10.85
CA PRO A 239 -5.51 -13.32 -11.60
C PRO A 239 -4.54 -12.21 -12.05
N THR A 240 -5.03 -10.98 -12.15
CA THR A 240 -4.25 -9.77 -12.47
C THR A 240 -4.94 -8.58 -11.83
N LEU A 241 -4.20 -7.48 -11.60
CA LEU A 241 -4.76 -6.15 -11.32
C LEU A 241 -5.52 -5.59 -12.53
N ASP A 242 -6.55 -4.77 -12.27
CA ASP A 242 -7.27 -4.00 -13.30
C ASP A 242 -6.55 -2.67 -13.60
N GLU A 243 -6.99 -1.95 -14.64
CA GLU A 243 -6.37 -0.68 -15.05
C GLU A 243 -6.50 0.40 -13.97
N HIS A 244 -7.58 0.38 -13.19
CA HIS A 244 -7.76 1.26 -12.05
C HIS A 244 -6.70 1.00 -10.97
N ASP A 245 -6.57 -0.22 -10.46
CA ASP A 245 -5.61 -0.54 -9.41
C ASP A 245 -4.16 -0.29 -9.89
N LEU A 246 -3.85 -0.65 -11.16
CA LEU A 246 -2.56 -0.35 -11.78
C LEU A 246 -2.26 1.16 -11.84
N ARG A 247 -3.28 1.99 -12.13
CA ARG A 247 -3.15 3.45 -12.08
C ARG A 247 -2.84 3.93 -10.67
N ILE A 248 -3.58 3.45 -9.67
CA ILE A 248 -3.40 3.86 -8.27
C ILE A 248 -1.99 3.52 -7.76
N LEU A 249 -1.48 2.33 -8.09
CA LEU A 249 -0.12 1.93 -7.73
C LEU A 249 0.94 2.80 -8.43
N ARG A 250 0.76 3.08 -9.72
CA ARG A 250 1.66 3.96 -10.47
C ARG A 250 1.67 5.38 -9.88
N GLU A 251 0.51 5.95 -9.63
CA GLU A 251 0.37 7.29 -9.04
C GLU A 251 0.98 7.37 -7.65
N THR A 252 0.77 6.34 -6.82
CA THR A 252 1.41 6.21 -5.51
C THR A 252 2.94 6.15 -5.63
N SER A 253 3.47 5.38 -6.59
CA SER A 253 4.91 5.27 -6.83
C SER A 253 5.54 6.58 -7.30
N GLU A 254 4.90 7.25 -8.25
CA GLU A 254 5.43 8.44 -8.92
C GLU A 254 5.14 9.73 -8.17
N GLY A 255 4.22 9.72 -7.18
CA GLY A 255 3.75 10.93 -6.52
C GLY A 255 2.89 11.81 -7.45
N THR A 256 2.17 11.18 -8.38
CA THR A 256 1.37 11.85 -9.43
C THR A 256 -0.13 11.62 -9.24
N PHE A 257 -0.93 12.22 -10.11
CA PHE A 257 -2.36 11.98 -10.21
C PHE A 257 -2.76 12.03 -11.69
N THR A 258 -3.77 11.27 -12.12
CA THR A 258 -4.34 11.37 -13.47
C THR A 258 -5.64 12.16 -13.46
N PHE A 259 -6.55 11.81 -12.55
CA PHE A 259 -7.91 12.34 -12.53
C PHE A 259 -8.15 13.29 -11.37
N ARG A 260 -9.24 14.04 -11.46
CA ARG A 260 -9.57 15.11 -10.54
C ARG A 260 -11.09 15.14 -10.38
N GLY A 261 -11.56 15.51 -9.20
CA GLY A 261 -13.00 15.67 -8.95
C GLY A 261 -13.63 16.67 -9.92
N SER A 262 -14.71 16.28 -10.59
CA SER A 262 -15.44 17.12 -11.54
C SER A 262 -16.12 18.33 -10.91
N VAL A 263 -16.44 18.26 -9.62
CA VAL A 263 -17.08 19.34 -8.85
C VAL A 263 -16.04 20.11 -8.04
N THR A 264 -15.20 19.40 -7.30
CA THR A 264 -14.27 19.98 -6.34
C THR A 264 -12.94 20.40 -6.96
N ASN A 265 -12.64 19.90 -8.17
CA ASN A 265 -11.39 20.18 -8.86
C ASN A 265 -10.17 19.73 -8.00
N ARG A 266 -10.33 18.76 -7.09
CA ARG A 266 -9.24 18.25 -6.25
C ARG A 266 -8.44 17.18 -6.99
N LYS A 267 -7.12 17.20 -6.85
CA LYS A 267 -6.18 16.37 -7.63
C LYS A 267 -6.12 14.95 -7.06
N GLY A 268 -6.53 13.95 -7.82
CA GLY A 268 -6.62 12.56 -7.38
C GLY A 268 -7.87 12.24 -6.57
N LEU A 269 -8.56 13.22 -5.99
CA LEU A 269 -9.80 12.99 -5.25
C LEU A 269 -10.98 13.18 -6.21
N ILE A 270 -11.53 12.08 -6.71
CA ILE A 270 -12.66 12.07 -7.63
C ILE A 270 -13.98 12.28 -6.87
N ASP A 271 -14.92 12.99 -7.47
CA ASP A 271 -16.23 13.23 -6.86
C ASP A 271 -17.25 12.15 -7.28
N ASN A 272 -17.01 11.54 -8.44
CA ASN A 272 -17.85 10.53 -9.04
C ASN A 272 -17.02 9.51 -9.83
N GLN A 273 -17.48 8.26 -9.92
CA GLN A 273 -16.84 7.25 -10.77
C GLN A 273 -16.79 7.66 -12.26
N GLU A 274 -17.71 8.50 -12.73
CA GLU A 274 -17.69 9.04 -14.10
C GLU A 274 -16.46 9.93 -14.37
N ASP A 275 -15.83 10.50 -13.32
CA ASP A 275 -14.59 11.29 -13.46
C ASP A 275 -13.42 10.44 -13.99
N VAL A 276 -13.54 9.11 -13.88
CA VAL A 276 -12.53 8.13 -14.29
C VAL A 276 -13.02 7.18 -15.39
N GLY A 277 -14.17 7.48 -16.00
CA GLY A 277 -14.75 6.69 -17.10
C GLY A 277 -15.88 5.73 -16.72
N GLY A 278 -16.31 5.74 -15.45
CA GLY A 278 -17.44 4.94 -14.98
C GLY A 278 -17.09 3.47 -14.70
N TRP A 279 -18.12 2.63 -14.55
CA TRP A 279 -17.92 1.20 -14.32
C TRP A 279 -17.45 0.51 -15.59
N GLU A 280 -16.40 -0.30 -15.42
CA GLU A 280 -15.91 -1.18 -16.49
C GLU A 280 -16.91 -2.32 -16.74
N ILE A 281 -17.03 -2.71 -18.00
CA ILE A 281 -17.82 -3.88 -18.40
C ILE A 281 -16.87 -5.07 -18.45
N TYR A 282 -16.98 -5.95 -17.45
CA TYR A 282 -16.23 -7.20 -17.43
C TYR A 282 -17.04 -8.32 -18.07
N PRO A 283 -16.46 -9.12 -18.98
CA PRO A 283 -17.10 -10.34 -19.42
C PRO A 283 -17.24 -11.31 -18.24
N GLU A 284 -18.35 -12.05 -18.21
CA GLU A 284 -18.52 -13.14 -17.25
C GLU A 284 -17.76 -14.37 -17.75
N GLU A 285 -16.89 -14.91 -16.89
CA GLU A 285 -16.23 -16.19 -17.11
C GLU A 285 -16.68 -17.16 -16.02
N HIS A 286 -17.11 -18.35 -16.44
CA HIS A 286 -17.48 -19.43 -15.54
C HIS A 286 -16.41 -20.49 -15.56
N ARG A 287 -16.05 -20.97 -14.37
CA ARG A 287 -15.26 -22.19 -14.24
C ARG A 287 -16.12 -23.39 -14.64
N SER A 288 -15.45 -24.45 -15.06
CA SER A 288 -16.14 -25.71 -15.36
C SER A 288 -16.88 -26.24 -14.12
N ALA A 289 -17.96 -27.00 -14.33
CA ALA A 289 -18.77 -27.56 -13.25
C ALA A 289 -18.00 -28.60 -12.40
N ASP A 290 -16.86 -29.09 -12.89
CA ASP A 290 -15.93 -30.00 -12.22
C ASP A 290 -14.68 -29.29 -11.68
N TYR A 291 -14.72 -27.96 -11.51
CA TYR A 291 -13.61 -27.22 -10.93
C TYR A 291 -13.41 -27.51 -9.44
N ASP A 292 -14.53 -27.63 -8.72
CA ASP A 292 -14.65 -27.91 -7.28
C ASP A 292 -15.93 -28.77 -7.18
N SER A 293 -15.75 -30.09 -7.09
CA SER A 293 -16.82 -31.06 -7.32
C SER A 293 -17.70 -31.29 -6.10
N ASP A 294 -17.19 -31.06 -4.90
CA ASP A 294 -17.93 -31.17 -3.64
C ASP A 294 -18.31 -29.83 -3.02
N LEU A 295 -17.91 -28.71 -3.65
CA LEU A 295 -18.26 -27.34 -3.30
C LEU A 295 -17.72 -26.93 -1.93
N ASP A 296 -16.53 -27.43 -1.59
CA ASP A 296 -15.92 -27.24 -0.29
C ASP A 296 -15.09 -25.94 -0.20
N GLY A 297 -14.83 -25.31 -1.36
CA GLY A 297 -14.05 -24.09 -1.54
C GLY A 297 -12.63 -24.31 -2.08
N MET A 298 -12.22 -25.55 -2.31
CA MET A 298 -10.93 -25.97 -2.83
C MET A 298 -11.09 -26.58 -4.24
N PRO A 299 -10.19 -26.29 -5.20
CA PRO A 299 -10.29 -26.88 -6.53
C PRO A 299 -9.86 -28.35 -6.51
N ASN A 300 -10.56 -29.20 -7.27
CA ASN A 300 -10.23 -30.62 -7.46
C ASN A 300 -8.75 -30.87 -7.77
N THR A 301 -8.15 -29.98 -8.58
CA THR A 301 -6.72 -30.06 -8.94
C THR A 301 -5.80 -29.88 -7.74
N TRP A 302 -6.09 -28.91 -6.87
CA TRP A 302 -5.31 -28.66 -5.65
C TRP A 302 -5.50 -29.81 -4.65
N GLU A 303 -6.72 -30.30 -4.50
CA GLU A 303 -7.02 -31.45 -3.63
C GLU A 303 -6.24 -32.69 -4.04
N ILE A 304 -6.29 -33.09 -5.32
CA ILE A 304 -5.54 -34.24 -5.84
C ILE A 304 -4.04 -34.07 -5.61
N GLU A 305 -3.49 -32.88 -5.87
CA GLU A 305 -2.08 -32.57 -5.65
C GLU A 305 -1.66 -32.67 -4.18
N ASN A 306 -2.58 -32.42 -3.24
CA ASN A 306 -2.36 -32.50 -1.80
C ASN A 306 -2.85 -33.81 -1.17
N GLY A 307 -3.27 -34.78 -1.98
CA GLY A 307 -3.68 -36.12 -1.53
C GLY A 307 -5.06 -36.17 -0.86
N LEU A 308 -5.92 -35.20 -1.17
CA LEU A 308 -7.30 -35.08 -0.71
C LEU A 308 -8.27 -35.73 -1.71
N ASN A 309 -9.54 -35.90 -1.32
CA ASN A 309 -10.56 -36.52 -2.15
C ASN A 309 -11.54 -35.46 -2.69
N PRO A 310 -11.53 -35.17 -4.01
CA PRO A 310 -12.38 -34.14 -4.64
C PRO A 310 -13.90 -34.36 -4.60
N ASN A 311 -14.36 -35.31 -3.80
CA ASN A 311 -15.76 -35.65 -3.62
C ASN A 311 -16.12 -35.78 -2.13
N ASP A 312 -15.26 -35.29 -1.22
CA ASP A 312 -15.43 -35.35 0.23
C ASP A 312 -15.29 -33.95 0.87
N PRO A 313 -16.38 -33.18 0.98
CA PRO A 313 -16.32 -31.78 1.41
C PRO A 313 -15.95 -31.61 2.89
N GLU A 314 -15.90 -32.69 3.66
CA GLU A 314 -15.50 -32.66 5.06
C GLU A 314 -13.98 -32.64 5.22
N ASP A 315 -13.23 -33.08 4.21
CA ASP A 315 -11.78 -33.18 4.31
C ASP A 315 -11.08 -31.81 4.38
N ARG A 316 -11.76 -30.73 3.93
CA ARG A 316 -11.33 -29.33 4.12
C ARG A 316 -11.02 -28.99 5.57
N ASN A 317 -11.73 -29.61 6.51
CA ASN A 317 -11.62 -29.36 7.96
C ASN A 317 -10.56 -30.26 8.63
N ASN A 318 -10.00 -31.24 7.92
CA ASN A 318 -8.96 -32.09 8.48
C ASN A 318 -7.70 -31.27 8.77
N ILE A 319 -7.12 -31.50 9.94
CA ILE A 319 -5.91 -30.82 10.38
C ILE A 319 -4.69 -31.49 9.76
N SER A 320 -3.97 -30.74 8.94
CA SER A 320 -2.70 -31.11 8.35
C SER A 320 -1.57 -31.15 9.38
N ILE A 321 -0.41 -31.72 8.99
CA ILE A 321 0.78 -31.88 9.85
C ILE A 321 1.30 -30.55 10.45
N ASN A 322 1.03 -29.43 9.78
CA ASN A 322 1.44 -28.09 10.21
C ASN A 322 0.45 -27.44 11.19
N GLY A 323 -0.64 -28.13 11.55
CA GLY A 323 -1.64 -27.66 12.51
C GLY A 323 -2.78 -26.83 11.92
N TYR A 324 -2.81 -26.61 10.61
CA TYR A 324 -3.88 -25.89 9.92
C TYR A 324 -4.83 -26.86 9.21
N THR A 325 -6.08 -26.44 9.04
CA THR A 325 -7.04 -27.14 8.17
C THR A 325 -6.57 -27.14 6.71
N ASN A 326 -7.05 -28.08 5.91
CA ASN A 326 -6.76 -28.10 4.49
C ASN A 326 -7.27 -26.82 3.79
N LEU A 327 -8.44 -26.31 4.19
CA LEU A 327 -8.95 -25.04 3.69
C LEU A 327 -8.01 -23.86 3.99
N GLU A 328 -7.49 -23.75 5.22
CA GLU A 328 -6.52 -22.71 5.57
C GLU A 328 -5.23 -22.83 4.77
N ASN A 329 -4.76 -24.06 4.53
CA ASN A 329 -3.59 -24.30 3.68
C ASN A 329 -3.83 -23.88 2.23
N TYR A 330 -5.01 -24.17 1.68
CA TYR A 330 -5.41 -23.71 0.35
C TYR A 330 -5.50 -22.17 0.30
N LEU A 331 -6.16 -21.54 1.27
CA LEU A 331 -6.25 -20.08 1.35
C LEU A 331 -4.86 -19.44 1.43
N ASN A 332 -3.95 -19.99 2.25
CA ASN A 332 -2.57 -19.54 2.32
C ASN A 332 -1.80 -19.75 1.00
N TYR A 333 -2.02 -20.88 0.31
CA TYR A 333 -1.46 -21.12 -1.02
C TYR A 333 -1.95 -20.08 -2.03
N THR A 334 -3.24 -19.73 -2.02
CA THR A 334 -3.79 -18.71 -2.92
C THR A 334 -3.32 -17.30 -2.57
N ALA A 335 -3.14 -16.99 -1.29
CA ALA A 335 -2.58 -15.72 -0.80
C ALA A 335 -1.08 -15.60 -1.11
N GLY A 336 -0.42 -16.75 -1.32
CA GLY A 336 0.96 -16.99 -1.71
C GLY A 336 1.86 -15.75 -1.73
N GLU A 337 2.80 -15.69 -0.77
CA GLU A 337 3.96 -14.82 -0.91
C GLU A 337 4.58 -15.04 -2.29
N ILE A 338 4.92 -13.93 -2.95
CA ILE A 338 5.84 -13.88 -4.08
C ILE A 338 7.18 -14.47 -3.59
N THR A 339 7.28 -15.80 -3.51
CA THR A 339 8.47 -16.56 -3.11
C THR A 339 9.43 -16.72 -4.30
N SER A 340 9.02 -16.26 -5.47
CA SER A 340 9.85 -16.00 -6.62
C SER A 340 9.66 -14.55 -7.08
N VAL A 341 10.75 -13.80 -7.19
CA VAL A 341 10.80 -12.52 -7.93
C VAL A 341 10.65 -12.80 -9.44
N SER A 342 9.61 -13.53 -9.86
CA SER A 342 9.43 -13.94 -11.26
C SER A 342 8.28 -13.19 -11.94
N ASP A 343 7.15 -12.91 -11.28
CA ASP A 343 5.94 -12.56 -12.05
C ASP A 343 5.31 -11.17 -11.77
N PHE A 344 5.91 -10.35 -10.90
CA PHE A 344 5.61 -8.90 -10.85
C PHE A 344 6.50 -8.06 -11.80
N SER A 345 7.36 -8.70 -12.59
CA SER A 345 8.35 -8.04 -13.46
C SER A 345 7.78 -7.44 -14.75
N LYS A 346 6.46 -7.40 -14.96
CA LYS A 346 5.86 -6.94 -16.23
C LYS A 346 4.89 -5.76 -16.19
N SER A 347 4.63 -5.13 -15.03
CA SER A 347 3.86 -3.87 -15.01
C SER A 347 4.63 -2.72 -14.36
N SER A 348 5.38 -2.03 -15.22
CA SER A 348 5.54 -0.57 -15.27
C SER A 348 6.09 0.26 -14.09
N ILE A 349 6.25 -0.25 -12.87
CA ILE A 349 6.50 0.65 -11.71
C ILE A 349 7.98 0.80 -11.29
N ASN A 350 8.89 -0.09 -11.68
CA ASN A 350 10.32 0.10 -11.45
C ASN A 350 11.15 -0.53 -12.57
N LYS A 351 11.28 0.16 -13.71
CA LYS A 351 12.14 -0.32 -14.79
C LYS A 351 13.59 0.04 -14.54
N PHE A 352 14.47 -0.92 -14.77
CA PHE A 352 15.88 -0.65 -15.03
C PHE A 352 16.00 0.44 -16.09
N LYS A 353 16.77 1.48 -15.80
CA LYS A 353 16.95 2.62 -16.72
C LYS A 353 18.35 3.17 -16.61
N LEU A 354 19.08 3.16 -17.73
CA LEU A 354 20.33 3.91 -17.87
C LEU A 354 20.02 5.31 -18.42
N TYR A 355 20.41 6.37 -17.73
CA TYR A 355 20.22 7.73 -18.20
C TYR A 355 21.39 8.18 -19.08
N GLN A 356 21.17 9.21 -19.89
CA GLN A 356 22.26 9.86 -20.62
C GLN A 356 23.20 10.54 -19.61
N ASN A 357 24.51 10.34 -19.75
CA ASN A 357 25.50 10.98 -18.90
C ASN A 357 25.39 12.51 -19.02
N TYR A 358 25.63 13.22 -17.93
CA TYR A 358 25.57 14.69 -17.91
C TYR A 358 26.78 15.26 -17.16
N PRO A 359 27.48 16.27 -17.72
CA PRO A 359 27.29 16.82 -19.07
C PRO A 359 27.65 15.82 -20.19
N ASN A 360 27.14 16.02 -21.40
CA ASN A 360 27.55 15.31 -22.62
C ASN A 360 27.39 16.25 -23.85
N PRO A 361 28.47 16.71 -24.50
CA PRO A 361 29.87 16.34 -24.26
C PRO A 361 30.40 16.75 -22.87
N PHE A 362 31.46 16.08 -22.39
CA PHE A 362 32.04 16.32 -21.07
C PHE A 362 33.54 16.63 -21.10
N ASN A 363 34.03 17.37 -20.09
CA ASN A 363 35.44 17.69 -19.89
C ASN A 363 35.79 17.97 -18.41
N PRO A 364 36.71 17.22 -17.78
CA PRO A 364 37.03 15.82 -18.04
C PRO A 364 36.05 14.89 -17.31
N THR A 365 35.09 15.41 -16.55
CA THR A 365 34.18 14.62 -15.70
C THR A 365 32.73 14.64 -16.19
N THR A 366 32.03 13.53 -15.99
CA THR A 366 30.58 13.39 -16.24
C THR A 366 29.96 12.47 -15.18
N GLU A 367 28.67 12.65 -14.92
CA GLU A 367 27.90 11.79 -14.04
C GLU A 367 27.06 10.80 -14.87
N ILE A 368 27.15 9.52 -14.53
CA ILE A 368 26.33 8.45 -15.11
C ILE A 368 25.26 8.09 -14.08
N ARG A 369 24.00 8.41 -14.40
CA ARG A 369 22.83 8.06 -13.58
C ARG A 369 22.15 6.80 -14.07
N PHE A 370 21.64 5.98 -13.16
CA PHE A 370 20.91 4.75 -13.48
C PHE A 370 19.88 4.41 -12.39
N ASN A 371 18.77 3.76 -12.77
CA ASN A 371 17.76 3.23 -11.85
C ASN A 371 17.92 1.72 -11.72
N VAL A 372 17.97 1.23 -10.48
CA VAL A 372 18.07 -0.18 -10.13
C VAL A 372 16.70 -0.63 -9.60
N PRO A 373 16.06 -1.65 -10.20
CA PRO A 373 14.68 -2.00 -9.86
C PRO A 373 14.52 -2.80 -8.56
N TYR A 374 15.58 -3.49 -8.11
CA TYR A 374 15.63 -4.29 -6.89
C TYR A 374 17.10 -4.50 -6.50
N ARG A 375 17.37 -4.88 -5.25
CA ARG A 375 18.75 -5.11 -4.78
C ARG A 375 19.47 -6.15 -5.66
N THR A 376 20.56 -5.76 -6.30
CA THR A 376 21.31 -6.61 -7.24
C THR A 376 22.70 -6.07 -7.52
N ASN A 377 23.59 -6.89 -8.08
CA ASN A 377 24.92 -6.47 -8.50
C ASN A 377 24.86 -5.65 -9.79
N VAL A 378 25.48 -4.47 -9.78
CA VAL A 378 25.52 -3.54 -10.91
C VAL A 378 26.95 -3.40 -11.39
N GLN A 379 27.19 -3.72 -12.66
CA GLN A 379 28.47 -3.52 -13.31
C GLN A 379 28.37 -2.41 -14.37
N ILE A 380 29.26 -1.42 -14.32
CA ILE A 380 29.39 -0.38 -15.36
C ILE A 380 30.77 -0.47 -15.98
N VAL A 381 30.82 -0.62 -17.30
CA VAL A 381 32.06 -0.78 -18.08
C VAL A 381 32.13 0.30 -19.14
N ILE A 382 33.31 0.91 -19.29
CA ILE A 382 33.59 1.92 -20.31
C ILE A 382 34.33 1.27 -21.48
N TYR A 383 33.91 1.56 -22.71
CA TYR A 383 34.48 1.07 -23.96
C TYR A 383 34.87 2.21 -24.90
N ASP A 384 35.85 1.94 -25.76
CA ASP A 384 36.18 2.82 -26.89
C ASP A 384 35.28 2.58 -28.11
N ILE A 385 35.50 3.37 -29.17
CA ILE A 385 34.74 3.28 -30.42
C ILE A 385 34.90 1.94 -31.17
N LEU A 386 35.95 1.17 -30.86
CA LEU A 386 36.21 -0.16 -31.43
C LEU A 386 35.62 -1.28 -30.56
N GLY A 387 34.92 -0.94 -29.46
CA GLY A 387 34.34 -1.90 -28.53
C GLY A 387 35.35 -2.53 -27.57
N ARG A 388 36.56 -1.97 -27.45
CA ARG A 388 37.57 -2.47 -26.50
C ARG A 388 37.26 -1.95 -25.10
N LYS A 389 37.25 -2.83 -24.10
CA LYS A 389 37.08 -2.46 -22.69
C LYS A 389 38.23 -1.55 -22.27
N ILE A 390 37.90 -0.35 -21.79
CA ILE A 390 38.86 0.61 -21.22
C ILE A 390 39.02 0.33 -19.73
N LEU A 391 37.92 0.35 -18.98
CA LEU A 391 37.90 0.08 -17.55
C LEU A 391 36.53 -0.36 -17.06
N GLU A 392 36.50 -0.94 -15.87
CA GLU A 392 35.30 -1.20 -15.08
C GLU A 392 35.15 -0.07 -14.07
N LEU A 393 34.09 0.73 -14.24
CA LEU A 393 33.84 1.92 -13.41
C LEU A 393 33.12 1.57 -12.11
N LEU A 394 32.28 0.53 -12.14
CA LEU A 394 31.47 0.08 -11.03
C LEU A 394 31.29 -1.44 -11.13
N ASN A 395 31.36 -2.15 -10.00
CA ASN A 395 30.96 -3.55 -9.89
C ASN A 395 30.65 -3.86 -8.42
N GLU A 396 29.45 -3.48 -7.99
CA GLU A 396 29.02 -3.62 -6.61
C GLU A 396 27.51 -3.84 -6.51
N GLU A 397 27.08 -4.41 -5.37
CA GLU A 397 25.66 -4.56 -5.05
C GLU A 397 25.05 -3.19 -4.75
N LYS A 398 23.92 -2.89 -5.42
CA LYS A 398 23.13 -1.68 -5.22
C LYS A 398 21.73 -2.06 -4.75
N SER A 399 21.18 -1.27 -3.82
CA SER A 399 19.76 -1.34 -3.46
C SER A 399 18.88 -0.84 -4.60
N ALA A 400 17.57 -1.08 -4.51
CA ALA A 400 16.61 -0.46 -5.41
C ALA A 400 16.72 1.09 -5.33
N GLY A 401 16.42 1.77 -6.45
CA GLY A 401 16.40 3.23 -6.54
C GLY A 401 17.38 3.82 -7.56
N VAL A 402 17.42 5.15 -7.59
CA VAL A 402 18.26 5.91 -8.52
C VAL A 402 19.64 6.13 -7.91
N HIS A 403 20.67 5.70 -8.64
CA HIS A 403 22.07 5.83 -8.27
C HIS A 403 22.83 6.66 -9.31
N SER A 404 24.00 7.15 -8.91
CA SER A 404 24.93 7.80 -9.81
C SER A 404 26.37 7.39 -9.54
N VAL A 405 27.19 7.44 -10.59
CA VAL A 405 28.64 7.25 -10.51
C VAL A 405 29.34 8.32 -11.34
N ASN A 406 30.40 8.90 -10.78
CA ASN A 406 31.22 9.88 -11.48
C ASN A 406 32.27 9.19 -12.34
N PHE A 407 32.39 9.62 -13.59
CA PHE A 407 33.44 9.19 -14.50
C PHE A 407 34.40 10.34 -14.80
N ASN A 408 35.70 10.10 -14.64
CA ASN A 408 36.74 11.05 -14.98
C ASN A 408 37.58 10.53 -16.15
N GLY A 409 37.42 11.17 -17.31
CA GLY A 409 38.12 10.85 -18.55
C GLY A 409 39.48 11.52 -18.72
N MET A 410 40.09 12.13 -17.69
CA MET A 410 41.33 12.94 -17.83
C MET A 410 42.45 12.25 -18.63
N ASN A 411 42.58 10.93 -18.51
CA ASN A 411 43.60 10.12 -19.20
C ASN A 411 43.17 9.62 -20.60
N LEU A 412 42.00 10.02 -21.09
CA LEU A 412 41.46 9.65 -22.39
C LEU A 412 41.64 10.79 -23.41
N SER A 413 41.70 10.46 -24.69
CA SER A 413 41.71 11.44 -25.79
C SER A 413 40.30 11.96 -26.06
N SER A 414 40.17 13.16 -26.64
CA SER A 414 38.89 13.63 -27.19
C SER A 414 38.33 12.59 -28.17
N GLY A 415 37.05 12.26 -28.06
CA GLY A 415 36.47 11.20 -28.87
C GLY A 415 35.13 10.67 -28.34
N VAL A 416 34.63 9.65 -29.04
CA VAL A 416 33.39 8.95 -28.69
C VAL A 416 33.73 7.72 -27.85
N TYR A 417 33.02 7.57 -26.74
CA TYR A 417 33.10 6.44 -25.84
C TYR A 417 31.71 5.87 -25.58
N PHE A 418 31.67 4.64 -25.09
CA PHE A 418 30.43 3.99 -24.68
C PHE A 418 30.52 3.56 -23.23
N TYR A 419 29.43 3.68 -22.50
CA TYR A 419 29.28 3.09 -21.18
C TYR A 419 28.15 2.07 -21.24
N GLN A 420 28.45 0.87 -20.76
CA GLN A 420 27.52 -0.24 -20.65
C GLN A 420 27.24 -0.48 -19.18
N ILE A 421 25.98 -0.70 -18.84
CA ILE A 421 25.58 -1.20 -17.53
C ILE A 421 25.02 -2.62 -17.70
N ASN A 422 25.47 -3.54 -16.85
CA ASN A 422 25.00 -4.90 -16.76
C ASN A 422 24.34 -5.11 -15.39
N ILE A 423 23.13 -5.65 -15.40
CA ILE A 423 22.35 -6.05 -14.22
C ILE A 423 21.71 -7.39 -14.53
N LEU A 424 22.08 -8.44 -13.78
CA LEU A 424 21.68 -9.83 -14.08
C LEU A 424 21.88 -10.15 -15.58
N ASP A 425 20.80 -10.50 -16.30
CA ASP A 425 20.82 -10.83 -17.73
C ASP A 425 20.53 -9.62 -18.66
N GLN A 426 20.36 -8.42 -18.10
CA GLN A 426 20.07 -7.20 -18.85
C GLN A 426 21.32 -6.34 -19.06
N SER A 427 21.47 -5.82 -20.28
CA SER A 427 22.55 -4.91 -20.65
C SER A 427 22.01 -3.72 -21.43
N THR A 428 22.39 -2.50 -21.05
CA THR A 428 22.10 -1.27 -21.82
C THR A 428 23.37 -0.48 -22.04
N ILE A 429 23.53 0.07 -23.25
CA ILE A 429 24.70 0.85 -23.67
C ILE A 429 24.26 2.27 -24.04
N LYS A 430 25.04 3.28 -23.65
CA LYS A 430 24.89 4.66 -24.14
C LYS A 430 26.22 5.25 -24.57
N LYS A 431 26.12 6.22 -25.49
CA LYS A 431 27.24 6.95 -26.07
C LYS A 431 27.54 8.20 -25.24
N MET A 432 28.81 8.48 -24.98
CA MET A 432 29.29 9.74 -24.42
C MET A 432 30.40 10.33 -25.28
N ILE A 433 30.51 11.67 -25.31
CA ILE A 433 31.49 12.40 -26.11
C ILE A 433 32.40 13.16 -25.15
N MET A 434 33.69 12.84 -25.16
CA MET A 434 34.70 13.57 -24.41
C MET A 434 35.32 14.65 -25.29
N ILE A 435 35.46 15.86 -24.76
CA ILE A 435 36.17 16.96 -25.41
C ILE A 435 37.24 17.44 -24.44
N LYS A 436 38.49 17.52 -24.88
CA LYS A 436 39.58 18.24 -24.20
C LYS A 436 39.70 19.65 -24.71
#